data_AF-L5M5Y5-F1
#
_entry.id   AF-L5M5Y5-F1
#
_cell.length_a   1.000
_cell.length_b   1.000
_cell.length_c   1.000
_cell.angle_alpha   90.00
_cell.angle_beta   90.00
_cell.angle_gamma   90.00
#
_symmetry.space_group_name_H-M   'P 1'
#
loop_
_entity.id
_entity.type
_entity.pdbx_description
1 polymer ?
#
loop_
_entity_poly.entity_id
_entity_poly.type
_entity_poly.pdbx_seq_one_letter_code
_entity_poly.pdbx_strand_id
1 'polypeptide(L)'
;MDPRGCRGHAAAGTQGLTMMGPVAAFPTWMPAGATQVPGAVSYPGEGVKLTVNKGLSNHFQVNHTVAELPRTDCTYHSGVMYVGTKQLSPTETFPVLVGDMDSSGSLNAQVIHQPGPASGPRWPSRPSSQRL
;
A
#
# COMPACT_ATOMS: atom_id res chain seq x y z
N MET A 1 -15.16 16.82 13.78
CA MET A 1 -14.20 16.53 12.70
C MET A 1 -14.49 17.56 11.60
N ASP A 2 -13.64 18.57 11.47
CA ASP A 2 -13.76 19.61 10.43
C ASP A 2 -13.12 19.06 9.14
N PRO A 3 -13.82 19.01 7.99
CA PRO A 3 -13.29 18.40 6.76
C PRO A 3 -12.32 19.31 5.98
N ARG A 4 -11.93 20.48 6.50
CA ARG A 4 -11.11 21.47 5.76
C ARG A 4 -9.60 21.20 5.80
N GLY A 5 -9.18 19.98 5.47
CA GLY A 5 -7.77 19.64 5.29
C GLY A 5 -7.28 19.96 3.88
N CYS A 6 -6.72 21.17 3.69
CA CYS A 6 -5.70 21.58 2.69
C CYS A 6 -5.80 23.11 2.43
N ARG A 7 -5.01 23.94 3.11
CA ARG A 7 -4.71 25.33 2.72
C ARG A 7 -3.19 25.57 2.79
N GLY A 8 -2.57 25.75 1.62
CA GLY A 8 -1.12 25.71 1.42
C GLY A 8 -0.38 27.05 1.47
N HIS A 9 0.90 27.03 1.07
CA HIS A 9 1.63 28.12 0.42
C HIS A 9 2.90 27.58 -0.26
N ALA A 10 3.17 28.07 -1.48
CA ALA A 10 4.20 27.59 -2.41
C ALA A 10 5.63 28.01 -2.04
N ALA A 11 6.63 27.22 -2.49
CA ALA A 11 7.99 27.74 -2.72
C ALA A 11 8.71 26.96 -3.84
N ALA A 12 9.34 27.72 -4.72
CA ALA A 12 10.11 27.30 -5.88
C ALA A 12 11.48 26.72 -5.49
N GLY A 13 12.00 25.78 -6.29
CA GLY A 13 13.38 25.28 -6.16
C GLY A 13 13.72 24.16 -7.15
N THR A 14 14.46 24.52 -8.19
CA THR A 14 15.11 23.70 -9.25
C THR A 14 15.71 22.38 -8.77
N GLN A 15 15.41 21.25 -9.43
CA GLN A 15 16.27 20.05 -9.46
C GLN A 15 16.19 19.29 -10.79
N GLY A 16 17.34 18.74 -11.20
CA GLY A 16 17.52 17.93 -12.40
C GLY A 16 16.81 16.58 -12.32
N LEU A 17 16.30 16.15 -13.47
CA LEU A 17 15.57 14.89 -13.66
C LEU A 17 16.52 13.71 -13.87
N THR A 18 16.29 12.64 -13.11
CA THR A 18 16.60 11.27 -13.57
C THR A 18 15.27 10.53 -13.71
N MET A 19 15.06 9.96 -14.90
CA MET A 19 13.78 9.42 -15.37
C MET A 19 13.60 7.92 -15.05
N MET A 20 12.39 7.62 -14.55
CA MET A 20 11.50 6.48 -14.85
C MET A 20 11.87 5.03 -14.46
N GLY A 21 11.01 4.47 -13.60
CA GLY A 21 10.75 3.03 -13.37
C GLY A 21 9.38 2.87 -12.67
N PRO A 22 8.65 1.75 -12.88
CA PRO A 22 7.21 1.63 -12.64
C PRO A 22 6.85 1.61 -11.14
N VAL A 23 5.58 1.93 -10.84
CA VAL A 23 4.89 1.84 -9.53
C VAL A 23 5.73 1.13 -8.49
N ALA A 24 6.25 1.88 -7.53
CA ALA A 24 7.14 1.36 -6.49
C ALA A 24 6.55 0.09 -5.87
N ALA A 25 7.06 -1.07 -6.30
CA ALA A 25 6.80 -2.33 -5.67
C ALA A 25 7.19 -2.15 -4.20
N PHE A 26 6.24 -2.36 -3.30
CA PHE A 26 6.50 -2.36 -1.87
C PHE A 26 7.68 -3.28 -1.59
N PRO A 27 8.79 -2.79 -1.01
CA PRO A 27 9.89 -3.66 -0.70
C PRO A 27 9.42 -4.61 0.41
N THR A 28 9.31 -5.89 0.08
CA THR A 28 8.93 -7.01 0.97
C THR A 28 9.88 -7.20 2.17
N TRP A 29 10.86 -6.30 2.35
CA TRP A 29 11.98 -6.40 3.27
C TRP A 29 11.96 -5.35 4.39
N MET A 30 10.87 -4.56 4.56
CA MET A 30 10.82 -3.57 5.64
C MET A 30 10.79 -4.27 7.02
N PRO A 31 11.77 -4.01 7.91
CA PRO A 31 11.76 -4.60 9.24
C PRO A 31 10.63 -3.99 10.09
N ALA A 32 10.10 -4.77 11.03
CA ALA A 32 9.09 -4.32 11.98
C ALA A 32 9.51 -3.02 12.70
N GLY A 33 8.63 -2.03 12.72
CA GLY A 33 8.89 -0.72 13.31
C GLY A 33 9.57 0.29 12.37
N ALA A 34 10.11 -0.16 11.22
CA ALA A 34 10.67 0.75 10.24
C ALA A 34 9.58 1.61 9.59
N THR A 35 9.84 2.90 9.54
CA THR A 35 9.04 3.87 8.78
C THR A 35 9.91 4.37 7.64
N GLN A 36 9.48 4.13 6.40
CA GLN A 36 10.05 4.83 5.26
C GLN A 36 9.50 6.25 5.29
N VAL A 37 10.33 7.18 5.77
CA VAL A 37 10.08 8.63 5.71
C VAL A 37 9.93 9.02 4.23
N PRO A 38 9.03 9.98 3.93
CA PRO A 38 8.46 10.10 2.60
C PRO A 38 9.46 10.63 1.59
N GLY A 39 9.40 10.08 0.38
CA GLY A 39 9.76 10.84 -0.81
C GLY A 39 8.57 11.75 -1.14
N ALA A 40 8.66 13.03 -0.80
CA ALA A 40 7.78 14.02 -1.40
C ALA A 40 8.23 14.19 -2.86
N VAL A 41 7.43 13.70 -3.80
CA VAL A 41 7.71 13.86 -5.23
C VAL A 41 6.86 15.02 -5.72
N SER A 42 7.52 16.12 -6.05
CA SER A 42 6.92 17.27 -6.71
C SER A 42 7.05 17.11 -8.21
N TYR A 43 5.93 17.15 -8.91
CA TYR A 43 5.89 17.17 -10.36
C TYR A 43 5.57 18.62 -10.79
N PRO A 44 6.47 19.31 -11.52
CA PRO A 44 6.25 20.70 -11.93
C PRO A 44 4.91 20.86 -12.68
N GLY A 45 4.01 21.68 -12.17
CA GLY A 45 2.68 21.89 -12.77
C GLY A 45 1.65 20.78 -12.51
N GLU A 46 2.05 19.68 -11.86
CA GLU A 46 1.24 18.49 -11.59
C GLU A 46 1.03 18.23 -10.09
N GLY A 47 1.81 18.84 -9.20
CA GLY A 47 1.51 18.88 -7.75
C GLY A 47 2.50 18.13 -6.87
N VAL A 48 2.08 17.86 -5.64
CA VAL A 48 2.90 17.19 -4.60
C VAL A 48 2.26 15.86 -4.23
N LYS A 49 3.04 14.78 -4.29
CA LYS A 49 2.65 13.48 -3.74
C LYS A 49 3.54 13.10 -2.57
N LEU A 50 2.93 12.81 -1.44
CA LEU A 50 3.56 12.35 -0.22
C LEU A 50 3.15 10.91 0.06
N THR A 51 4.12 10.00 0.13
CA THR A 51 3.87 8.60 0.48
C THR A 51 4.67 8.20 1.72
N VAL A 52 3.99 7.66 2.72
CA VAL A 52 4.58 7.09 3.94
C VAL A 52 4.28 5.60 4.00
N ASN A 53 5.33 4.79 4.12
CA ASN A 53 5.23 3.34 4.31
C ASN A 53 5.70 2.98 5.72
N LYS A 54 4.96 2.12 6.41
CA LYS A 54 5.30 1.67 7.75
C LYS A 54 5.06 0.19 7.93
N GLY A 55 6.10 -0.54 8.32
CA GLY A 55 5.96 -1.90 8.86
C GLY A 55 5.62 -1.82 10.35
N LEU A 56 4.44 -2.26 10.77
CA LEU A 56 4.10 -2.36 12.20
C LEU A 56 4.58 -3.67 12.81
N SER A 57 4.69 -4.72 12.00
CA SER A 57 5.31 -5.99 12.37
C SER A 57 5.87 -6.68 11.12
N ASN A 58 6.49 -7.85 11.28
CA ASN A 58 6.90 -8.70 10.16
C ASN A 58 5.71 -9.18 9.31
N HIS A 59 4.49 -9.06 9.84
CA HIS A 59 3.27 -9.56 9.23
C HIS A 59 2.32 -8.44 8.82
N PHE A 60 2.60 -7.19 9.15
CA PHE A 60 1.63 -6.11 8.98
C PHE A 60 2.31 -4.83 8.52
N GLN A 61 1.88 -4.34 7.37
CA GLN A 61 2.39 -3.13 6.74
C GLN A 61 1.23 -2.19 6.40
N VAL A 62 1.50 -0.89 6.49
CA VAL A 62 0.55 0.18 6.20
C VAL A 62 1.20 1.20 5.26
N ASN A 63 0.44 1.66 4.28
CA ASN A 63 0.80 2.72 3.35
C ASN A 63 -0.21 3.87 3.47
N HIS A 64 0.30 5.09 3.47
CA HIS A 64 -0.50 6.29 3.35
C HIS A 64 0.05 7.14 2.22
N THR A 65 -0.79 7.50 1.26
CA THR A 65 -0.44 8.41 0.16
C THR A 65 -1.40 9.57 0.14
N VAL A 66 -0.87 10.79 0.24
CA VAL A 66 -1.60 12.05 0.02
C VAL A 66 -1.07 12.65 -1.26
N ALA A 67 -1.94 13.03 -2.19
CA ALA A 67 -1.53 13.80 -3.36
C ALA A 67 -2.37 15.06 -3.50
N GLU A 68 -1.68 16.19 -3.64
CA GLU A 68 -2.25 17.49 -3.93
C GLU A 68 -1.89 17.85 -5.36
N LEU A 69 -2.90 17.99 -6.22
CA LEU A 69 -2.75 18.33 -7.63
C LEU A 69 -3.14 19.81 -7.84
N PRO A 70 -2.44 20.60 -8.67
CA PRO A 70 -2.80 21.98 -8.91
C PRO A 70 -4.18 22.05 -9.54
N ARG A 71 -5.11 22.76 -8.88
CA ARG A 71 -6.50 23.02 -9.32
C ARG A 71 -7.49 21.87 -9.14
N THR A 72 -7.11 20.78 -8.46
CA THR A 72 -8.03 19.70 -8.07
C THR A 72 -7.94 19.42 -6.58
N ASP A 73 -8.91 18.69 -6.05
CA ASP A 73 -8.98 18.37 -4.61
C ASP A 73 -7.83 17.44 -4.18
N CYS A 74 -7.43 17.56 -2.92
CA CYS A 74 -6.48 16.65 -2.29
C CYS A 74 -7.04 15.21 -2.31
N THR A 75 -6.23 14.26 -2.80
CA THR A 75 -6.56 12.82 -2.79
C THR A 75 -5.82 12.11 -1.67
N TYR A 76 -6.47 11.10 -1.10
CA TYR A 76 -5.87 10.26 -0.07
C TYR A 76 -6.11 8.79 -0.40
N HIS A 77 -5.04 8.01 -0.33
CA HIS A 77 -5.09 6.55 -0.41
C HIS A 77 -4.47 5.94 0.83
N SER A 78 -5.16 4.96 1.41
CA SER A 78 -4.66 4.19 2.54
C SER A 78 -4.64 2.71 2.16
N GLY A 79 -3.46 2.11 2.21
CA GLY A 79 -3.24 0.69 1.92
C GLY A 79 -2.82 -0.08 3.16
N VAL A 80 -3.23 -1.33 3.26
CA VAL A 80 -2.80 -2.27 4.29
C VAL A 80 -2.47 -3.62 3.67
N MET A 81 -1.43 -4.26 4.21
CA MET A 81 -1.07 -5.63 3.83
C MET A 81 -0.77 -6.45 5.08
N TYR A 82 -1.44 -7.60 5.19
CA TYR A 82 -1.17 -8.60 6.21
C TYR A 82 -0.72 -9.91 5.56
N VAL A 83 0.40 -10.45 6.04
CA VAL A 83 0.88 -11.78 5.66
C VAL A 83 0.83 -12.65 6.91
N GLY A 84 0.07 -13.74 6.85
CA GLY A 84 -0.11 -14.66 7.95
C GLY A 84 1.16 -15.41 8.32
N THR A 85 1.02 -16.45 9.15
CA THR A 85 2.14 -17.24 9.66
C THR A 85 2.13 -18.69 9.18
N LYS A 86 1.05 -19.14 8.51
CA LYS A 86 0.94 -20.52 8.02
C LYS A 86 1.76 -20.66 6.76
N GLN A 87 2.99 -21.13 6.90
CA GLN A 87 3.89 -21.38 5.80
C GLN A 87 3.71 -22.81 5.27
N LEU A 88 3.40 -22.93 3.98
CA LEU A 88 3.19 -24.24 3.32
C LEU A 88 4.36 -24.62 2.41
N SER A 89 5.13 -23.63 2.00
CA SER A 89 6.40 -23.78 1.31
C SER A 89 7.36 -22.68 1.76
N PRO A 90 8.69 -22.82 1.57
CA PRO A 90 9.64 -21.77 1.93
C PRO A 90 9.33 -20.39 1.32
N THR A 91 8.55 -20.36 0.24
CA THR A 91 8.19 -19.15 -0.51
C THR A 91 6.77 -18.67 -0.29
N GLU A 92 5.89 -19.45 0.35
CA GLU A 92 4.46 -19.14 0.46
C GLU A 92 3.95 -19.22 1.90
N THR A 93 3.37 -18.10 2.35
CA THR A 93 2.78 -17.96 3.68
C THR A 93 1.36 -17.41 3.56
N PHE A 94 0.45 -17.99 4.34
CA PHE A 94 -0.98 -17.69 4.29
C PHE A 94 -1.58 -17.37 5.67
N PRO A 95 -2.76 -16.71 5.70
CA PRO A 95 -3.40 -16.02 4.58
C PRO A 95 -2.66 -14.72 4.20
N VAL A 96 -2.86 -14.21 2.99
CA VAL A 96 -2.43 -12.86 2.60
C VAL A 96 -3.68 -12.00 2.44
N LEU A 97 -3.72 -10.86 3.13
CA LEU A 97 -4.79 -9.88 3.04
C LEU A 97 -4.20 -8.59 2.51
N VAL A 98 -4.85 -8.01 1.50
CA VAL A 98 -4.51 -6.70 0.96
C VAL A 98 -5.79 -5.87 0.94
N GLY A 99 -5.71 -4.64 1.40
CA GLY A 99 -6.82 -3.69 1.32
C GLY A 99 -6.32 -2.31 0.94
N ASP A 100 -7.05 -1.63 0.07
CA ASP A 100 -6.81 -0.22 -0.24
C ASP A 100 -8.12 0.55 -0.24
N MET A 101 -8.09 1.76 0.29
CA MET A 101 -9.22 2.69 0.25
C MET A 101 -8.78 4.03 -0.34
N ASP A 102 -9.70 4.71 -1.00
CA ASP A 102 -9.50 6.05 -1.53
C ASP A 102 -10.40 7.10 -0.86
N SER A 103 -10.17 8.37 -1.17
CA SER A 103 -10.91 9.51 -0.63
C SER A 103 -12.37 9.59 -1.09
N SER A 104 -12.80 8.79 -2.07
CA SER A 104 -14.22 8.67 -2.47
C SER A 104 -15.00 7.70 -1.57
N GLY A 105 -14.30 6.94 -0.72
CA GLY A 105 -14.87 5.87 0.07
C GLY A 105 -14.91 4.53 -0.66
N SER A 106 -14.27 4.41 -1.83
CA SER A 106 -14.13 3.14 -2.52
C SER A 106 -13.12 2.26 -1.79
N LEU A 107 -13.48 1.00 -1.58
CA LEU A 107 -12.64 -0.02 -0.95
C LEU A 107 -12.34 -1.13 -1.95
N ASN A 108 -11.08 -1.49 -2.05
CA ASN A 108 -10.59 -2.70 -2.69
C ASN A 108 -10.12 -3.64 -1.59
N ALA A 109 -10.54 -4.90 -1.61
CA ALA A 109 -9.94 -5.89 -0.72
C ALA A 109 -9.71 -7.21 -1.45
N GLN A 110 -8.56 -7.82 -1.18
CA GLN A 110 -8.19 -9.12 -1.68
C GLN A 110 -7.76 -10.03 -0.54
N VAL A 111 -8.36 -11.21 -0.48
CA VAL A 111 -7.98 -12.27 0.46
C VAL A 111 -7.45 -13.45 -0.33
N ILE A 112 -6.21 -13.83 -0.07
CA ILE A 112 -5.62 -15.07 -0.57
C ILE A 112 -5.52 -16.03 0.61
N HIS A 113 -6.30 -17.09 0.54
CA HIS A 113 -6.29 -18.12 1.56
C HIS A 113 -6.27 -19.50 0.92
N GLN A 114 -5.65 -20.43 1.64
CA GLN A 114 -5.70 -21.84 1.29
C GLN A 114 -6.61 -22.54 2.30
N PRO A 115 -7.76 -23.10 1.86
CA PRO A 115 -8.55 -23.98 2.69
C PRO A 115 -7.67 -25.12 3.19
N GLY A 116 -7.76 -25.43 4.50
CA GLY A 116 -7.03 -26.54 5.10
C GLY A 116 -7.33 -27.87 4.40
N PRO A 117 -6.53 -28.92 4.63
CA PRO A 117 -6.79 -30.21 4.01
C PRO A 117 -8.23 -30.61 4.35
N ALA A 118 -9.06 -30.75 3.31
CA ALA A 118 -10.31 -31.49 3.44
C ALA A 118 -9.94 -32.82 4.10
N SER A 119 -10.77 -33.31 5.03
CA SER A 119 -10.56 -34.54 5.80
C SER A 119 -10.64 -35.82 4.93
N GLY A 120 -10.10 -35.77 3.72
CA GLY A 120 -10.00 -36.83 2.73
C GLY A 120 -8.63 -36.77 2.02
N PRO A 121 -8.39 -37.63 1.02
CA PRO A 121 -7.10 -37.72 0.33
C PRO A 121 -6.62 -36.33 -0.11
N ARG A 122 -5.33 -36.05 0.16
CA ARG A 122 -4.69 -34.75 -0.07
C ARG A 122 -4.76 -34.37 -1.55
N TRP A 123 -5.84 -33.69 -1.92
CA TRP A 123 -5.91 -32.93 -3.16
C TRP A 123 -4.99 -31.70 -3.02
N PRO A 124 -4.23 -31.33 -4.06
CA PRO A 124 -3.51 -30.06 -4.05
C PRO A 124 -4.54 -28.93 -3.98
N SER A 125 -4.76 -28.37 -2.78
CA SER A 125 -5.63 -27.21 -2.61
C SER A 125 -4.95 -26.01 -3.25
N ARG A 126 -5.56 -25.49 -4.33
CA ARG A 126 -5.08 -24.27 -4.99
C ARG A 126 -5.35 -23.10 -4.05
N PRO A 127 -4.42 -22.13 -3.93
CA PRO A 127 -4.71 -20.86 -3.28
C PRO A 127 -5.95 -20.25 -3.92
N SER A 128 -6.92 -19.85 -3.11
CA SER A 128 -8.12 -19.18 -3.59
C SER A 128 -8.02 -17.68 -3.29
N SER A 129 -8.25 -16.86 -4.29
CA SER A 129 -8.31 -15.41 -4.16
C SER A 129 -9.76 -14.94 -4.24
N GLN A 130 -10.19 -14.17 -3.24
CA GLN A 130 -11.48 -13.50 -3.24
C GLN A 130 -11.23 -11.99 -3.28
N ARG A 131 -11.90 -11.31 -4.20
CA ARG A 131 -11.97 -9.84 -4.28
C ARG A 131 -13.33 -9.44 -3.69
N LEU A 132 -13.31 -8.66 -2.62
CA LEU A 132 -14.50 -8.11 -1.98
C LEU A 132 -14.80 -6.71 -2.54
#